data_AF-A0AAV8PR65-F1
#
_entry.id   AF-A0AAV8PR65-F1
#
_cell.length_a   1.000
_cell.length_b   1.000
_cell.length_c   1.000
_cell.angle_alpha   90.00
_cell.angle_beta   90.00
_cell.angle_gamma   90.00
#
_symmetry.space_group_name_H-M   'P 1'
#
loop_
_entity.id
_entity.type
_entity.pdbx_description
1 polymer ?
#
loop_
_entity_poly.entity_id
_entity_poly.type
_entity_poly.pdbx_seq_one_letter_code
_entity_poly.pdbx_strand_id
1 'polypeptide(L)'
;MARSLIFIDRRKIVSNISLLYSECPRCIHAQALSKALSKDELLYLQLQFNLLEPNKDGLISLENFQTALMKNATEAMKLSRIPDILNAMEALSQRRMDFDEFCAAATSPFQLEALEHWEQIACTAFTYFEQEGNQVISIEELAQELNLPATSHSLLQDWIREEDGKLSFLGYTKYLHGVTIRGSNTKPN
;
A
#
# COMPACT_ATOMS: atom_id res chain seq x y z
N MET A 1 -6.08 -30.19 2.09
CA MET A 1 -5.01 -29.18 1.91
C MET A 1 -5.32 -28.29 0.70
N ALA A 2 -6.34 -27.43 0.79
CA ALA A 2 -6.67 -26.43 -0.24
C ALA A 2 -7.64 -25.37 0.32
N ARG A 3 -7.32 -24.81 1.50
CA ARG A 3 -8.15 -23.78 2.17
C ARG A 3 -7.42 -22.47 2.40
N SER A 4 -6.22 -22.34 1.85
CA SER A 4 -5.37 -21.17 1.98
C SER A 4 -5.02 -20.81 0.55
N LEU A 5 -5.52 -19.68 0.05
CA LEU A 5 -5.02 -18.89 -1.10
C LEU A 5 -6.11 -17.90 -1.61
N ILE A 6 -6.85 -17.28 -0.68
CA ILE A 6 -7.46 -15.96 -0.92
C ILE A 6 -6.85 -15.01 0.11
N PHE A 7 -5.53 -14.84 0.04
CA PHE A 7 -4.81 -13.89 0.89
C PHE A 7 -4.24 -12.72 0.09
N ILE A 8 -4.89 -12.40 -1.03
CA ILE A 8 -4.92 -11.02 -1.50
C ILE A 8 -5.93 -10.34 -0.58
N ASP A 9 -5.50 -9.41 0.27
CA ASP A 9 -6.44 -8.48 0.91
C ASP A 9 -7.05 -7.61 -0.20
N ARG A 10 -8.13 -8.13 -0.80
CA ARG A 10 -8.78 -7.59 -2.01
C ARG A 10 -9.15 -6.12 -1.85
N ARG A 11 -9.37 -5.66 -0.61
CA ARG A 11 -9.66 -4.25 -0.33
C ARG A 11 -8.42 -3.37 -0.47
N LYS A 12 -7.23 -3.88 -0.17
CA LYS A 12 -5.99 -3.10 -0.14
C LYS A 12 -5.30 -3.02 -1.48
N ILE A 13 -5.23 -4.11 -2.26
CA ILE A 13 -4.73 -4.04 -3.65
C ILE A 13 -5.56 -3.01 -4.43
N VAL A 14 -6.89 -3.05 -4.27
CA VAL A 14 -7.81 -2.07 -4.84
C VAL A 14 -7.51 -0.63 -4.38
N SER A 15 -7.36 -0.39 -3.07
CA SER A 15 -7.04 0.95 -2.56
C SER A 15 -5.65 1.45 -2.96
N ASN A 16 -4.65 0.56 -3.00
CA ASN A 16 -3.25 0.91 -3.28
C ASN A 16 -2.96 1.02 -4.79
N ILE A 17 -3.68 0.29 -5.66
CA ILE A 17 -3.58 0.46 -7.11
C ILE A 17 -3.91 1.90 -7.53
N SER A 18 -4.94 2.49 -6.94
CA SER A 18 -5.29 3.89 -7.20
C SER A 18 -4.17 4.84 -6.75
N LEU A 19 -3.49 4.51 -5.65
CA LEU A 19 -2.37 5.30 -5.11
C LEU A 19 -1.06 5.14 -5.88
N LEU A 20 -0.76 3.95 -6.41
CA LEU A 20 0.46 3.64 -7.16
C LEU A 20 0.58 4.42 -8.48
N TYR A 21 -0.56 4.75 -9.07
CA TYR A 21 -0.62 5.46 -10.35
C TYR A 21 -0.96 6.94 -10.22
N SER A 22 -1.01 7.44 -8.98
CA SER A 22 -1.04 8.86 -8.65
C SER A 22 0.41 9.34 -8.45
N GLU A 23 0.76 10.56 -8.89
CA GLU A 23 2.04 11.22 -8.51
C GLU A 23 2.00 11.66 -7.04
N CYS A 24 1.76 10.72 -6.11
CA CYS A 24 1.62 10.99 -4.69
C CYS A 24 2.80 10.36 -3.95
N PRO A 25 3.45 11.04 -3.00
CA PRO A 25 4.53 10.46 -2.19
C PRO A 25 4.19 9.11 -1.55
N ARG A 26 2.90 8.84 -1.32
CA ARG A 26 2.36 7.55 -0.87
C ARG A 26 2.77 6.35 -1.75
N CYS A 27 3.01 6.52 -3.05
CA CYS A 27 3.54 5.46 -3.91
C CYS A 27 5.03 5.19 -3.65
N ILE A 28 5.82 6.24 -3.43
CA ILE A 28 7.25 6.16 -3.10
C ILE A 28 7.44 5.43 -1.76
N HIS A 29 6.56 5.70 -0.79
CA HIS A 29 6.57 4.99 0.50
C HIS A 29 6.26 3.49 0.35
N ALA A 30 5.24 3.14 -0.45
CA ALA A 30 4.87 1.75 -0.69
C ALA A 30 5.98 0.96 -1.42
N GLN A 31 6.69 1.62 -2.35
CA GLN A 31 7.86 1.05 -3.04
C GLN A 31 9.05 0.86 -2.10
N ALA A 32 9.35 1.84 -1.25
CA ALA A 32 10.43 1.71 -0.28
C ALA A 32 10.17 0.56 0.71
N LEU A 33 8.90 0.37 1.10
CA LEU A 33 8.48 -0.71 1.97
C LEU A 33 8.56 -2.09 1.29
N SER A 34 8.16 -2.20 0.01
CA SER A 34 8.27 -3.47 -0.72
C SER A 34 9.73 -3.88 -0.92
N LYS A 35 10.65 -2.93 -1.13
CA LYS A 35 12.11 -3.18 -1.22
C LYS A 35 12.74 -3.65 0.09
N ALA A 36 12.12 -3.36 1.23
CA ALA A 36 12.61 -3.74 2.55
C ALA A 36 12.12 -5.12 3.01
N LEU A 37 11.26 -5.78 2.23
CA LEU A 37 10.74 -7.10 2.55
C LEU A 37 11.85 -8.16 2.53
N SER A 38 11.73 -9.11 3.46
CA SER A 38 12.59 -10.29 3.52
C SER A 38 12.34 -11.21 2.33
N LYS A 39 13.28 -12.14 2.10
CA LYS A 39 13.14 -13.14 1.03
C LYS A 39 11.88 -13.99 1.17
N ASP A 40 11.47 -14.28 2.40
CA ASP A 40 10.30 -15.13 2.67
C ASP A 40 9.00 -14.38 2.36
N GLU A 41 8.92 -13.09 2.68
CA GLU A 41 7.78 -12.24 2.30
C GLU A 41 7.69 -12.05 0.79
N LEU A 42 8.83 -11.79 0.12
CA LEU A 42 8.89 -11.70 -1.33
C LEU A 42 8.50 -13.01 -2.00
N LEU A 43 8.92 -14.16 -1.46
CA LEU A 43 8.52 -15.47 -1.97
C LEU A 43 7.00 -15.67 -1.85
N TYR A 44 6.41 -15.25 -0.74
CA TYR A 44 4.96 -15.31 -0.56
C TYR A 44 4.22 -14.43 -1.56
N LEU A 45 4.68 -13.20 -1.79
CA LEU A 45 4.13 -12.31 -2.80
C LEU A 45 4.31 -12.85 -4.23
N GLN A 46 5.44 -13.48 -4.53
CA GLN A 46 5.70 -14.13 -5.82
C GLN A 46 4.72 -15.27 -6.07
N LEU A 47 4.45 -16.10 -5.05
CA LEU A 47 3.45 -17.15 -5.15
C LEU A 47 2.05 -16.58 -5.44
N GLN A 48 1.69 -15.46 -4.81
CA GLN A 48 0.42 -14.78 -5.08
C GLN A 48 0.35 -14.18 -6.49
N PHE A 49 1.43 -13.53 -6.93
CA PHE A 49 1.54 -12.95 -8.27
C PHE A 49 1.35 -14.03 -9.34
N ASN A 50 1.98 -15.20 -9.15
CA ASN A 50 1.87 -16.31 -10.09
C ASN A 50 0.46 -16.91 -10.17
N LEU A 51 -0.36 -16.80 -9.12
CA LEU A 51 -1.77 -17.23 -9.15
C LEU A 51 -2.66 -16.36 -10.02
N LEU A 52 -2.20 -15.13 -10.33
CA LEU A 52 -2.87 -14.26 -11.29
C LEU A 52 -2.56 -14.63 -12.74
N GLU A 53 -1.65 -15.60 -12.96
CA GLU A 53 -1.22 -16.05 -14.27
C GLU A 53 -0.75 -14.87 -15.14
N PRO A 54 0.40 -14.24 -14.81
CA PRO A 54 0.94 -13.12 -15.58
C PRO A 54 1.10 -13.45 -17.07
N ASN A 55 0.97 -12.42 -17.90
CA ASN A 55 1.10 -12.57 -19.34
C ASN A 55 2.54 -12.94 -19.74
N LYS A 56 2.77 -13.25 -21.02
CA LYS A 56 4.08 -13.68 -21.53
C LYS A 56 5.21 -12.66 -21.33
N ASP A 57 4.85 -11.39 -21.15
CA ASP A 57 5.77 -10.29 -20.83
C ASP A 57 6.02 -10.13 -19.32
N GLY A 58 5.46 -11.02 -18.49
CA GLY A 58 5.62 -11.00 -17.04
C GLY A 58 4.71 -10.00 -16.33
N LEU A 59 3.76 -9.38 -17.04
CA LEU A 59 2.89 -8.34 -16.49
C LEU A 59 1.47 -8.86 -16.23
N ILE A 60 0.82 -8.34 -15.19
CA ILE A 60 -0.60 -8.59 -14.89
C ILE A 60 -1.47 -7.40 -15.29
N SER A 61 -2.66 -7.69 -15.82
CA SER A 61 -3.67 -6.70 -16.21
C SER A 61 -4.98 -6.91 -15.45
N LEU A 62 -5.94 -6.00 -15.65
CA LEU A 62 -7.30 -6.16 -15.10
C LEU A 62 -7.94 -7.50 -15.52
N GLU A 63 -7.64 -8.01 -16.73
CA GLU A 63 -8.16 -9.29 -17.23
C GLU A 63 -7.61 -10.48 -16.43
N ASN A 64 -6.34 -10.43 -16.02
CA ASN A 64 -5.73 -11.45 -15.16
C ASN A 64 -6.46 -11.51 -13.80
N PHE A 65 -6.73 -10.35 -13.21
CA PHE A 65 -7.53 -10.26 -11.98
C PHE A 65 -8.96 -10.77 -12.17
N GLN A 66 -9.65 -10.36 -13.24
CA GLN A 66 -10.99 -10.83 -13.57
C GLN A 66 -11.02 -12.36 -13.70
N THR A 67 -10.09 -12.93 -14.45
CA THR A 67 -9.99 -14.39 -14.66
C THR A 67 -9.76 -15.11 -13.32
N ALA A 68 -8.81 -14.65 -12.51
CA ALA A 68 -8.52 -15.23 -11.20
C ALA A 68 -9.72 -15.13 -10.24
N LEU A 69 -10.44 -14.00 -10.24
CA LEU A 69 -11.64 -13.79 -9.43
C LEU A 69 -12.77 -14.72 -9.87
N MET A 70 -13.02 -14.84 -11.17
CA MET A 70 -14.08 -15.68 -11.75
C MET A 70 -13.83 -17.17 -11.52
N LYS A 71 -12.57 -17.63 -11.61
CA LYS A 71 -12.17 -19.01 -11.33
C LYS A 71 -12.44 -19.43 -9.88
N ASN A 72 -12.33 -18.49 -8.93
CA ASN A 72 -12.39 -18.77 -7.49
C ASN A 72 -13.69 -18.29 -6.80
N ALA A 73 -14.66 -17.77 -7.55
CA ALA A 73 -15.89 -17.20 -7.01
C ALA A 73 -17.10 -18.14 -7.13
N THR A 74 -18.00 -18.04 -6.16
CA THR A 74 -19.34 -18.63 -6.27
C THR A 74 -20.22 -17.80 -7.20
N GLU A 75 -21.28 -18.39 -7.75
CA GLU A 75 -22.22 -17.69 -8.65
C GLU A 75 -22.81 -16.42 -8.01
N ALA A 76 -23.12 -16.47 -6.71
CA ALA A 76 -23.59 -15.30 -5.97
C ALA A 76 -22.54 -14.16 -5.92
N MET A 77 -21.24 -14.50 -5.78
CA MET A 77 -20.16 -13.52 -5.77
C MET A 77 -19.91 -12.91 -7.16
N LYS A 78 -20.08 -13.71 -8.22
CA LYS A 78 -19.94 -13.25 -9.61
C LYS A 78 -20.93 -12.15 -9.96
N LEU A 79 -22.16 -12.26 -9.46
CA LEU A 79 -23.24 -11.29 -9.73
C LEU A 79 -23.16 -10.02 -8.87
N SER A 80 -22.66 -10.12 -7.64
CA SER A 80 -22.80 -9.04 -6.65
C SER A 80 -21.51 -8.39 -6.17
N ARG A 81 -20.34 -9.03 -6.36
CA ARG A 81 -19.07 -8.55 -5.76
C ARG A 81 -17.94 -8.39 -6.76
N ILE A 82 -17.85 -9.26 -7.77
CA ILE A 82 -16.82 -9.14 -8.79
C ILE A 82 -16.92 -7.81 -9.56
N PRO A 83 -18.10 -7.36 -10.01
CA PRO A 83 -18.21 -6.08 -10.72
C PRO A 83 -17.71 -4.90 -9.89
N ASP A 84 -18.06 -4.85 -8.60
CA ASP A 84 -17.60 -3.78 -7.69
C ASP A 84 -16.08 -3.79 -7.50
N ILE A 85 -15.49 -4.99 -7.36
CA ILE A 85 -14.03 -5.14 -7.24
C ILE A 85 -13.34 -4.68 -8.52
N LEU A 86 -13.84 -5.08 -9.70
CA LEU A 86 -13.26 -4.71 -10.98
C LEU A 86 -13.39 -3.21 -11.25
N ASN A 87 -14.54 -2.60 -10.93
CA ASN A 87 -14.72 -1.15 -11.01
C ASN A 87 -13.73 -0.41 -10.11
N ALA A 88 -13.48 -0.92 -8.90
CA ALA A 88 -12.50 -0.32 -8.02
C ALA A 88 -11.04 -0.50 -8.50
N MET A 89 -10.80 -1.38 -9.48
CA MET A 89 -9.52 -1.58 -10.16
C MET A 89 -9.50 -0.96 -11.56
N GLU A 90 -10.43 -0.06 -11.89
CA GLU A 90 -10.53 0.58 -13.21
C GLU A 90 -9.24 1.29 -13.64
N ALA A 91 -8.42 1.76 -12.69
CA ALA A 91 -7.09 2.32 -12.97
C ALA A 91 -6.14 1.35 -13.72
N LEU A 92 -6.36 0.03 -13.61
CA LEU A 92 -5.65 -1.01 -14.37
C LEU A 92 -6.28 -1.33 -15.73
N SER A 93 -7.39 -0.71 -16.12
CA SER A 93 -8.05 -1.00 -17.40
C SER A 93 -7.18 -0.62 -18.62
N GLN A 94 -6.30 0.37 -18.46
CA GLN A 94 -5.37 0.86 -19.50
C GLN A 94 -3.90 0.61 -19.18
N ARG A 95 -3.61 -0.08 -18.07
CA ARG A 95 -2.25 -0.28 -17.56
C ARG A 95 -2.02 -1.74 -17.19
N ARG A 96 -0.74 -2.10 -17.07
CA ARG A 96 -0.31 -3.40 -16.59
C ARG A 96 0.71 -3.18 -15.50
N MET A 97 0.77 -4.15 -14.60
CA MET A 97 1.57 -4.09 -13.39
C MET A 97 2.65 -5.17 -13.43
N ASP A 98 3.88 -4.81 -13.11
CA ASP A 98 4.97 -5.76 -12.93
C ASP A 98 4.98 -6.32 -11.49
N PHE A 99 5.96 -7.16 -11.18
CA PHE A 99 6.05 -7.78 -9.86
C PHE A 99 6.36 -6.76 -8.75
N ASP A 100 7.19 -5.76 -9.01
CA ASP A 100 7.60 -4.78 -8.00
C ASP A 100 6.44 -3.84 -7.65
N GLU A 101 5.70 -3.38 -8.66
CA GLU A 101 4.46 -2.63 -8.48
C GLU A 101 3.39 -3.47 -7.77
N PHE A 102 3.29 -4.76 -8.07
CA PHE A 102 2.39 -5.66 -7.34
C PHE A 102 2.79 -5.81 -5.88
N CYS A 103 4.08 -5.97 -5.59
CA CYS A 103 4.58 -6.02 -4.23
C CYS A 103 4.24 -4.73 -3.46
N ALA A 104 4.45 -3.56 -4.06
CA ALA A 104 4.06 -2.29 -3.44
C ALA A 104 2.54 -2.20 -3.23
N ALA A 105 1.71 -2.68 -4.17
CA ALA A 105 0.26 -2.68 -4.04
C ALA A 105 -0.26 -3.62 -2.94
N ALA A 106 0.34 -4.80 -2.85
CA ALA A 106 -0.08 -5.89 -1.98
C ALA A 106 0.44 -5.74 -0.55
N THR A 107 1.51 -4.97 -0.35
CA THR A 107 2.13 -4.78 0.96
C THR A 107 1.27 -3.91 1.86
N SER A 108 1.08 -4.34 3.11
CA SER A 108 0.28 -3.63 4.11
C SER A 108 1.12 -3.36 5.37
N PRO A 109 1.36 -2.09 5.73
CA PRO A 109 2.10 -1.74 6.95
C PRO A 109 1.54 -2.43 8.20
N PHE A 110 0.21 -2.44 8.37
CA PHE A 110 -0.46 -3.11 9.50
C PHE A 110 -0.24 -4.63 9.58
N GLN A 111 -0.03 -5.31 8.45
CA GLN A 111 0.27 -6.74 8.45
C GLN A 111 1.73 -7.00 8.79
N LEU A 112 2.62 -6.12 8.34
CA LEU A 112 4.03 -6.18 8.65
C LEU A 112 4.31 -5.83 10.11
N GLU A 113 3.55 -4.90 10.71
CA GLU A 113 3.62 -4.58 12.14
C GLU A 113 3.34 -5.78 13.05
N ALA A 114 2.58 -6.75 12.57
CA ALA A 114 2.31 -7.98 13.31
C ALA A 114 3.50 -8.97 13.29
N LEU A 115 4.54 -8.69 12.49
CA LEU A 115 5.76 -9.48 12.43
C LEU A 115 6.75 -9.04 13.50
N GLU A 116 7.48 -9.99 14.07
CA GLU A 116 8.47 -9.72 15.12
C GLU A 116 9.63 -8.83 14.62
N HIS A 117 9.93 -8.85 13.33
CA HIS A 117 10.99 -8.07 12.69
C HIS A 117 10.51 -6.78 12.01
N TRP A 118 9.30 -6.30 12.32
CA TRP A 118 8.76 -5.04 11.77
C TRP A 118 9.73 -3.86 11.89
N GLU A 119 10.37 -3.68 13.04
CA GLU A 119 11.29 -2.56 13.27
C GLU A 119 12.45 -2.57 12.26
N GLN A 120 12.97 -3.76 11.93
CA GLN A 120 14.04 -3.92 10.95
C GLN A 120 13.55 -3.60 9.53
N ILE A 121 12.34 -4.03 9.18
CA ILE A 121 11.70 -3.69 7.90
C ILE A 121 11.49 -2.18 7.80
N ALA A 122 10.90 -1.56 8.81
CA ALA A 122 10.61 -0.13 8.83
C ALA A 122 11.90 0.70 8.72
N CYS A 123 12.95 0.34 9.46
CA CYS A 123 14.26 0.99 9.36
C CYS A 123 14.86 0.86 7.96
N THR A 124 14.85 -0.34 7.38
CA THR A 124 15.39 -0.58 6.04
C THR A 124 14.60 0.16 4.97
N ALA A 125 13.27 0.16 5.08
CA ALA A 125 12.37 0.88 4.20
C ALA A 125 12.59 2.39 4.28
N PHE A 126 12.82 2.91 5.49
CA PHE A 126 13.18 4.32 5.66
C PHE A 126 14.53 4.66 5.02
N THR A 127 15.52 3.77 5.07
CA THR A 127 16.80 4.00 4.37
C THR A 127 16.60 4.10 2.84
N TYR A 128 15.81 3.20 2.25
CA TYR A 128 15.46 3.31 0.82
C TYR A 128 14.68 4.59 0.52
N PHE A 129 13.70 4.92 1.36
CA PHE A 129 12.94 6.16 1.23
C PHE A 129 13.85 7.39 1.33
N GLU A 130 14.79 7.42 2.27
CA GLU A 130 15.72 8.54 2.46
C GLU A 130 16.60 8.79 1.23
N GLN A 131 17.01 7.72 0.54
CA GLN A 131 17.86 7.80 -0.65
C GLN A 131 17.10 8.16 -1.92
N GLU A 132 15.92 7.59 -2.11
CA GLU A 132 15.21 7.68 -3.40
C GLU A 132 14.03 8.65 -3.39
N GLY A 133 13.49 8.97 -2.22
CA GLY A 133 12.13 9.48 -2.09
C GLY A 133 11.89 10.59 -1.07
N ASN A 134 12.81 10.79 -0.12
CA ASN A 134 12.64 11.75 0.96
C ASN A 134 13.02 13.15 0.47
N GLN A 135 12.00 13.85 0.00
CA GLN A 135 12.08 15.21 -0.49
C GLN A 135 11.68 16.20 0.61
N VAL A 136 12.08 17.45 0.43
CA VAL A 136 11.64 18.55 1.30
C VAL A 136 10.15 18.72 1.12
N ILE A 137 9.40 18.78 2.23
CA ILE A 137 7.95 18.94 2.24
C ILE A 137 7.55 19.98 3.28
N SER A 138 6.64 20.88 2.93
CA SER A 138 6.05 21.81 3.89
C SER A 138 4.92 21.17 4.70
N ILE A 139 4.60 21.78 5.84
CA ILE A 139 3.48 21.31 6.68
C ILE A 139 2.16 21.41 5.90
N GLU A 140 2.00 22.46 5.10
CA GLU A 140 0.82 22.70 4.26
C GLU A 140 0.66 21.62 3.19
N GLU A 141 1.75 21.26 2.49
CA GLU A 141 1.75 20.19 1.49
C GLU A 141 1.44 18.84 2.15
N LEU A 142 2.11 18.54 3.27
CA LEU A 142 1.86 17.31 4.04
C LEU A 142 0.42 17.22 4.54
N ALA A 143 -0.16 18.33 5.02
CA ALA A 143 -1.54 18.38 5.47
C ALA A 143 -2.53 18.16 4.31
N GLN A 144 -2.27 18.76 3.14
CA GLN A 144 -3.08 18.58 1.95
C GLN A 144 -3.06 17.12 1.47
N GLU A 145 -1.89 16.48 1.44
CA GLU A 145 -1.78 15.06 1.06
C GLU A 145 -2.51 14.11 2.01
N LEU A 146 -2.52 14.46 3.29
CA LEU A 146 -3.20 13.70 4.34
C LEU A 146 -4.69 14.09 4.48
N ASN A 147 -5.18 15.04 3.69
CA ASN A 147 -6.52 15.63 3.80
C ASN A 147 -6.85 16.12 5.23
N LEU A 148 -5.85 16.70 5.90
CA LEU A 148 -5.98 17.21 7.26
C LEU A 148 -6.36 18.70 7.26
N PRO A 149 -7.21 19.14 8.22
CA PRO A 149 -7.49 20.56 8.40
C PRO A 149 -6.27 21.29 8.98
N ALA A 150 -6.19 22.61 8.73
CA ALA A 150 -5.10 23.46 9.20
C ALA A 150 -4.87 23.44 10.72
N THR A 151 -5.89 23.05 11.50
CA THR A 151 -5.80 22.85 12.94
C THR A 151 -4.89 21.69 13.37
N SER A 152 -4.50 20.82 12.43
CA SER A 152 -3.62 19.67 12.68
C SER A 152 -2.15 19.95 12.35
N HIS A 153 -1.81 21.17 11.90
CA HIS A 153 -0.43 21.54 11.52
C HIS A 153 0.57 21.36 12.66
N SER A 154 0.16 21.57 13.91
CA SER A 154 1.02 21.35 15.08
C SER A 154 1.42 19.89 15.26
N LEU A 155 0.58 18.93 14.85
CA LEU A 155 0.92 17.50 14.93
C LEU A 155 1.93 17.08 13.86
N LEU A 156 1.99 17.83 12.76
CA LEU A 156 2.88 17.56 11.62
C LEU A 156 4.26 18.18 11.79
N GLN A 157 4.42 19.15 12.71
CA GLN A 157 5.73 19.73 13.00
C GLN A 157 6.74 18.66 13.44
N ASP A 158 6.32 17.72 14.30
CA ASP A 158 7.18 16.64 14.79
C ASP A 158 7.51 15.58 13.71
N TRP A 159 6.85 15.65 12.55
CA TRP A 159 7.04 14.70 11.45
C TRP A 159 8.10 15.18 10.48
N ILE A 160 8.44 16.47 10.51
CA ILE A 160 9.38 17.10 9.59
C ILE A 160 10.65 17.47 10.39
N ARG A 161 11.81 17.12 9.85
CA ARG A 161 13.12 17.44 10.45
C ARG A 161 13.41 18.92 10.25
N GLU A 162 13.75 19.62 11.33
CA GLU A 162 14.07 21.06 11.28
C GLU A 162 15.33 21.37 10.46
N GLU A 163 16.25 20.41 10.35
CA GLU A 163 17.57 20.60 9.72
C GLU A 163 17.53 20.63 8.19
N ASP A 164 16.64 19.87 7.56
CA ASP A 164 16.56 19.75 6.10
C ASP A 164 15.13 19.83 5.54
N GLY A 165 14.11 19.96 6.39
CA GLY A 165 12.71 20.06 5.99
C GLY A 165 12.16 18.76 5.40
N LYS A 166 12.81 17.61 5.65
CA LYS A 166 12.39 16.29 5.16
C LYS A 166 11.58 15.52 6.20
N LEU A 167 10.87 14.48 5.77
CA LEU A 167 10.17 13.60 6.70
C LEU A 167 11.18 12.87 7.62
N SER A 168 10.93 12.92 8.92
CA SER A 168 11.63 12.13 9.92
C SER A 168 11.18 10.66 9.87
N PHE A 169 11.91 9.76 10.53
CA PHE A 169 11.45 8.36 10.67
C PHE A 169 10.08 8.26 11.35
N LEU A 170 9.80 9.14 12.32
CA LEU A 170 8.49 9.25 12.95
C LEU A 170 7.44 9.70 11.92
N GLY A 171 7.73 10.75 11.15
CA GLY A 171 6.86 11.20 10.07
C GLY A 171 6.57 10.10 9.06
N TYR A 172 7.61 9.39 8.62
CA TYR A 172 7.51 8.26 7.69
C TYR A 172 6.61 7.14 8.23
N THR A 173 6.83 6.67 9.46
CA THR A 173 6.01 5.60 10.05
C THR A 173 4.55 6.05 10.22
N LYS A 174 4.30 7.28 10.69
CA LYS A 174 2.94 7.81 10.80
C LYS A 174 2.25 7.99 9.44
N TYR A 175 3.00 8.39 8.43
CA TYR A 175 2.51 8.50 7.06
C TYR A 175 2.14 7.13 6.47
N LEU A 176 2.92 6.07 6.76
CA LEU A 176 2.66 4.69 6.31
C LEU A 176 1.32 4.15 6.80
N HIS A 177 0.91 4.45 8.02
CA HIS A 177 -0.39 3.99 8.54
C HIS A 177 -1.59 4.71 7.91
N GLY A 178 -1.33 5.74 7.08
CA GLY A 178 -2.27 6.82 6.85
C GLY A 178 -2.61 7.51 8.18
N VAL A 179 -3.23 8.68 8.13
CA VAL A 179 -3.82 9.25 9.34
C VAL A 179 -5.09 8.45 9.66
N THR A 180 -4.92 7.22 10.14
CA THR A 180 -5.89 6.67 11.06
C THR A 180 -5.66 7.45 12.36
N ILE A 181 -6.14 8.69 12.43
CA ILE A 181 -6.52 9.26 13.71
C ILE A 181 -7.61 8.29 14.16
N ARG A 182 -7.22 7.28 14.95
CA ARG A 182 -8.16 6.70 15.88
C ARG A 182 -8.53 7.90 16.73
N GLY A 183 -9.62 8.57 16.36
CA GLY A 183 -10.29 9.48 17.24
C GLY A 183 -10.40 8.69 18.52
N SER A 184 -9.67 9.14 19.54
CA SER A 184 -9.94 8.72 20.90
C SER A 184 -11.37 9.16 21.13
N ASN A 185 -12.32 8.31 20.75
CA ASN A 185 -13.68 8.35 21.25
C ASN A 185 -13.53 8.00 22.73
N THR A 186 -13.09 8.99 23.50
CA THR A 186 -13.47 9.12 24.89
C THR A 186 -14.98 9.16 24.86
N LYS A 187 -15.60 8.00 25.11
CA LYS A 187 -17.02 7.89 25.39
C LYS A 187 -17.33 8.91 26.49
N PRO A 188 -18.23 9.86 26.27
CA PRO A 188 -18.76 10.63 27.39
C PRO A 188 -19.61 9.67 28.23
N ASN A 189 -19.20 9.49 29.49
CA ASN A 189 -20.09 9.01 30.55
C ASN A 189 -20.92 10.18 31.06
#